data_AF-X1MMH8-F1
#
_entry.id   AF-X1MMH8-F1
#
_cell.length_a   1.000
_cell.length_b   1.000
_cell.length_c   1.000
_cell.angle_alpha   90.00
_cell.angle_beta   90.00
_cell.angle_gamma   90.00
#
_symmetry.space_group_name_H-M   'P 1'
#
loop_
_entity.id
_entity.type
_entity.pdbx_description
1 polymer ?
#
loop_
_entity_poly.entity_id
_entity_poly.type
_entity_poly.pdbx_seq_one_letter_code
_entity_poly.pdbx_strand_id
1 'polypeptide(L)'
;GIIDREQVYRTYLDLGYNEEKAEWLTRFTEMQNSETDRDLTKAEILSSYSKAIIGQGECREMLSELGYSEDEVGILISMKEYTTVKEIKDREEKRIRKFFLAGVYTENQAINELGKLDLVGAEQESLMKLWDSEKLAKLKSPTKKELDTLFTNKIIEEHIYIQEMRNLGYTQKYIDWYLALIAIAGAEE
;
A
#
# COMPACT_ATOMS: atom_id res chain seq x y z
N GLY A 1 -14.92 -21.10 -38.39
CA GLY A 1 -16.36 -21.14 -38.12
C GLY A 1 -16.58 -22.16 -37.03
N ILE A 2 -17.27 -21.79 -35.96
CA ILE A 2 -17.57 -22.69 -34.85
C ILE A 2 -18.55 -23.74 -35.38
N ILE A 3 -18.17 -25.02 -35.27
CA ILE A 3 -18.98 -26.16 -35.70
C ILE A 3 -20.22 -26.29 -34.81
N ASP A 4 -21.35 -26.73 -35.35
CA ASP A 4 -22.59 -26.90 -34.60
C ASP A 4 -22.60 -28.19 -33.74
N ARG A 5 -23.58 -28.34 -32.84
CA ARG A 5 -23.73 -29.50 -31.94
C ARG A 5 -23.62 -30.84 -32.66
N GLU A 6 -24.29 -30.95 -33.82
CA GLU A 6 -24.34 -32.19 -34.59
C GLU A 6 -22.96 -32.50 -35.21
N GLN A 7 -22.25 -31.47 -35.66
CA GLN A 7 -20.88 -31.57 -36.15
C GLN A 7 -19.88 -31.93 -35.02
N VAL A 8 -20.06 -31.40 -33.81
CA VAL A 8 -19.27 -31.79 -32.63
C VAL A 8 -19.50 -33.26 -32.28
N TYR A 9 -20.77 -33.69 -32.21
CA TYR A 9 -21.13 -35.08 -31.96
C TYR A 9 -20.53 -36.03 -32.99
N ARG A 10 -20.65 -35.68 -34.27
CA ARG A 10 -20.10 -36.45 -35.37
C ARG A 10 -18.57 -36.51 -35.33
N THR A 11 -17.92 -35.42 -34.92
CA THR A 11 -16.46 -35.40 -34.73
C THR A 11 -16.04 -36.39 -33.64
N TYR A 12 -16.76 -36.49 -32.52
CA TYR A 12 -16.46 -37.49 -31.49
C TYR A 12 -16.70 -38.92 -31.97
N LEU A 13 -17.74 -39.16 -32.77
CA LEU A 13 -17.94 -40.47 -33.42
C LEU A 13 -16.79 -40.82 -34.37
N ASP A 14 -16.36 -39.87 -35.22
CA ASP A 14 -15.28 -40.07 -36.19
C ASP A 14 -13.92 -40.28 -35.50
N LEU A 15 -13.75 -39.79 -34.27
CA LEU A 15 -12.59 -40.06 -33.40
C LEU A 15 -12.65 -41.44 -32.72
N GLY A 16 -13.70 -42.23 -32.96
CA GLY A 16 -13.85 -43.60 -32.48
C GLY A 16 -14.55 -43.75 -31.13
N TYR A 17 -15.20 -42.70 -30.62
CA TYR A 17 -16.08 -42.83 -29.44
C TYR A 17 -17.39 -43.54 -29.84
N ASN A 18 -17.96 -44.29 -28.90
CA ASN A 18 -19.29 -44.85 -29.08
C ASN A 18 -20.37 -43.75 -28.91
N GLU A 19 -21.59 -44.03 -29.36
CA GLU A 19 -22.70 -43.06 -29.36
C GLU A 19 -22.96 -42.44 -27.98
N GLU A 20 -22.93 -43.24 -26.92
CA GLU A 20 -23.14 -42.77 -25.55
C GLU A 20 -22.06 -41.77 -25.11
N LYS A 21 -20.77 -42.10 -25.34
CA LYS A 21 -19.66 -41.22 -24.94
C LYS A 21 -19.56 -39.99 -25.83
N ALA A 22 -19.86 -40.12 -27.12
CA ALA A 22 -19.91 -38.98 -28.03
C ALA A 22 -20.99 -37.99 -27.58
N GLU A 23 -22.17 -38.46 -27.14
CA GLU A 23 -23.24 -37.59 -26.64
C GLU A 23 -22.84 -36.90 -25.33
N TRP A 24 -22.17 -37.61 -24.41
CA TRP A 24 -21.67 -37.01 -23.17
C TRP A 24 -20.63 -35.92 -23.43
N LEU A 25 -19.67 -36.19 -24.32
CA LEU A 25 -18.63 -35.24 -24.68
C LEU A 25 -19.18 -34.04 -25.45
N THR A 26 -20.16 -34.24 -26.33
CA THR A 26 -20.87 -33.13 -26.98
C THR A 26 -21.57 -32.24 -25.98
N ARG A 27 -22.33 -32.82 -25.02
CA ARG A 27 -22.98 -32.02 -23.97
C ARG A 27 -21.98 -31.26 -23.12
N PHE A 28 -20.87 -31.91 -22.75
CA PHE A 28 -19.79 -31.25 -22.01
C PHE A 28 -19.18 -30.08 -22.80
N THR A 29 -18.94 -30.26 -24.10
CA THR A 29 -18.42 -29.21 -24.99
C THR A 29 -19.44 -28.09 -25.25
N GLU A 30 -20.73 -28.40 -25.29
CA GLU A 30 -21.80 -27.38 -25.31
C GLU A 30 -21.80 -26.56 -24.02
N MET A 31 -21.70 -27.22 -22.86
CA MET A 31 -21.58 -26.55 -21.55
C MET A 31 -20.29 -25.70 -21.44
N GLN A 32 -19.18 -26.15 -22.05
CA GLN A 32 -17.92 -25.39 -22.11
C GLN A 32 -17.98 -24.23 -23.12
N ASN A 33 -18.66 -24.39 -24.25
CA ASN A 33 -18.82 -23.29 -25.23
C ASN A 33 -19.78 -22.20 -24.74
N SER A 34 -20.72 -22.52 -23.85
CA SER A 34 -21.46 -21.51 -23.10
C SER A 34 -20.58 -20.72 -22.11
N GLU A 35 -19.35 -21.16 -21.80
CA GLU A 35 -18.38 -20.38 -21.00
C GLU A 35 -17.73 -19.22 -21.79
N THR A 36 -18.22 -18.91 -23.00
CA THR A 36 -17.87 -17.67 -23.71
C THR A 36 -18.52 -16.43 -23.06
N ASP A 37 -19.48 -16.61 -22.16
CA ASP A 37 -19.82 -15.64 -21.12
C ASP A 37 -19.00 -15.97 -19.87
N ARG A 38 -17.80 -15.38 -19.75
CA ARG A 38 -17.15 -15.32 -18.45
C ARG A 38 -17.97 -14.36 -17.58
N ASP A 39 -18.88 -14.92 -16.78
CA ASP A 39 -19.56 -14.17 -15.74
C ASP A 39 -18.53 -13.48 -14.86
N LEU A 40 -18.78 -12.20 -14.55
CA LEU A 40 -17.90 -11.44 -13.68
C LEU A 40 -17.79 -12.17 -12.34
N THR A 41 -16.57 -12.35 -11.87
CA THR A 41 -16.36 -12.90 -10.54
C THR A 41 -16.93 -11.95 -9.49
N LYS A 42 -17.28 -12.48 -8.31
CA LYS A 42 -17.63 -11.68 -7.13
C LYS A 42 -16.66 -10.51 -6.90
N ALA A 43 -15.36 -10.74 -7.08
CA ALA A 43 -14.34 -9.71 -6.87
C ALA A 43 -14.44 -8.58 -7.91
N GLU A 44 -14.73 -8.91 -9.17
CA GLU A 44 -14.91 -7.95 -10.25
C GLU A 44 -16.20 -7.14 -10.07
N ILE A 45 -17.31 -7.79 -9.69
CA ILE A 45 -18.59 -7.11 -9.39
C ILE A 45 -18.40 -6.09 -8.25
N LEU A 46 -17.83 -6.53 -7.12
CA LEU A 46 -17.57 -5.64 -5.97
C LEU A 46 -16.58 -4.53 -6.31
N SER A 47 -15.59 -4.80 -7.18
CA SER A 47 -14.65 -3.79 -7.69
C SER A 47 -15.35 -2.75 -8.56
N SER A 48 -16.20 -3.18 -9.50
CA SER A 48 -17.02 -2.30 -10.34
C SER A 48 -17.96 -1.44 -9.51
N TYR A 49 -18.59 -2.01 -8.48
CA TYR A 49 -19.41 -1.27 -7.53
C TYR A 49 -18.60 -0.19 -6.79
N SER A 50 -17.45 -0.56 -6.21
CA SER A 50 -16.61 0.41 -5.49
C SER A 50 -16.04 1.54 -6.37
N LYS A 51 -15.97 1.31 -7.68
CA LYS A 51 -15.55 2.30 -8.68
C LYS A 51 -16.72 3.10 -9.27
N ALA A 52 -17.94 2.90 -8.74
CA ALA A 52 -19.17 3.48 -9.24
C ALA A 52 -19.42 3.21 -10.75
N ILE A 53 -18.91 2.09 -11.26
CA ILE A 53 -19.19 1.62 -12.63
C ILE A 53 -20.61 1.05 -12.70
N ILE A 54 -21.04 0.35 -11.65
CA ILE A 54 -22.38 -0.21 -11.48
C ILE A 54 -23.03 0.33 -10.21
N GLY A 55 -24.36 0.36 -10.18
CA GLY A 55 -25.14 0.80 -9.02
C GLY A 55 -25.24 -0.27 -7.92
N GLN A 56 -25.71 0.12 -6.73
CA GLN A 56 -25.92 -0.84 -5.63
C GLN A 56 -26.97 -1.90 -5.96
N GLY A 57 -28.07 -1.52 -6.63
CA GLY A 57 -29.13 -2.45 -7.05
C GLY A 57 -28.62 -3.49 -8.05
N GLU A 58 -27.88 -3.05 -9.06
CA GLU A 58 -27.24 -3.91 -10.07
C GLU A 58 -26.19 -4.83 -9.44
N CYS A 59 -25.35 -4.31 -8.53
CA CYS A 59 -24.40 -5.11 -7.77
C CYS A 59 -25.09 -6.23 -6.96
N ARG A 60 -26.25 -5.94 -6.35
CA ARG A 60 -27.03 -6.95 -5.62
C ARG A 60 -27.56 -8.03 -6.56
N GLU A 61 -28.17 -7.64 -7.66
CA GLU A 61 -28.72 -8.56 -8.67
C GLU A 61 -27.63 -9.51 -9.19
N MET A 62 -26.48 -8.97 -9.61
CA MET A 62 -25.36 -9.77 -10.12
C MET A 62 -24.76 -10.70 -9.05
N LEU A 63 -24.72 -10.31 -7.78
CA LEU A 63 -24.27 -11.20 -6.71
C LEU A 63 -25.31 -12.28 -6.41
N SER A 64 -26.61 -11.97 -6.47
CA SER A 64 -27.67 -12.97 -6.31
C SER A 64 -27.68 -13.99 -7.45
N GLU A 65 -27.39 -13.56 -8.69
CA GLU A 65 -27.20 -14.44 -9.86
C GLU A 65 -26.02 -15.40 -9.68
N LEU A 66 -24.94 -14.97 -9.00
CA LEU A 66 -23.82 -15.84 -8.60
C LEU A 66 -24.16 -16.80 -7.45
N GLY A 67 -25.39 -16.76 -6.92
CA GLY A 67 -25.89 -17.67 -5.90
C GLY A 67 -25.65 -17.22 -4.45
N TYR A 68 -25.29 -15.95 -4.21
CA TYR A 68 -25.22 -15.41 -2.85
C TYR A 68 -26.62 -15.12 -2.30
N SER A 69 -26.84 -15.42 -1.02
CA SER A 69 -28.08 -15.04 -0.33
C SER A 69 -28.16 -13.53 -0.09
N GLU A 70 -29.36 -12.97 0.05
CA GLU A 70 -29.55 -11.53 0.32
C GLU A 70 -28.77 -11.03 1.55
N ASP A 71 -28.67 -11.85 2.61
CA ASP A 71 -27.89 -11.54 3.81
C ASP A 71 -26.38 -11.47 3.49
N GLU A 72 -25.87 -12.44 2.71
CA GLU A 72 -24.47 -12.44 2.28
C GLU A 72 -24.17 -11.25 1.36
N VAL A 73 -25.05 -10.96 0.40
CA VAL A 73 -24.93 -9.80 -0.49
C VAL A 73 -24.83 -8.51 0.32
N GLY A 74 -25.70 -8.33 1.31
CA GLY A 74 -25.66 -7.19 2.22
C GLY A 74 -24.31 -7.05 2.94
N ILE A 75 -23.80 -8.13 3.52
CA ILE A 75 -22.51 -8.16 4.20
C ILE A 75 -21.36 -7.82 3.24
N LEU A 76 -21.37 -8.39 2.03
CA LEU A 76 -20.31 -8.17 1.03
C LEU A 76 -20.24 -6.72 0.57
N ILE A 77 -21.39 -6.11 0.32
CA ILE A 77 -21.48 -4.70 -0.05
C ILE A 77 -20.96 -3.82 1.08
N SER A 78 -21.43 -4.03 2.31
CA SER A 78 -20.98 -3.23 3.47
C SER A 78 -19.48 -3.38 3.75
N MET A 79 -18.95 -4.61 3.65
CA MET A 79 -17.50 -4.85 3.77
C MET A 79 -16.71 -4.12 2.69
N LYS A 80 -17.23 -4.13 1.44
CA LYS A 80 -16.57 -3.46 0.33
C LYS A 80 -16.57 -1.94 0.51
N GLU A 81 -17.70 -1.35 0.90
CA GLU A 81 -17.83 0.07 1.20
C GLU A 81 -16.88 0.50 2.31
N TYR A 82 -16.85 -0.24 3.43
CA TYR A 82 -15.93 0.01 4.53
C TYR A 82 -14.47 -0.03 4.07
N THR A 83 -14.09 -1.06 3.29
CA THR A 83 -12.74 -1.22 2.79
C THR A 83 -12.35 -0.06 1.86
N THR A 84 -13.25 0.36 0.97
CA THR A 84 -13.02 1.49 0.06
C THR A 84 -12.83 2.79 0.83
N VAL A 85 -13.67 3.08 1.83
CA VAL A 85 -13.50 4.26 2.69
C VAL A 85 -12.17 4.22 3.42
N LYS A 86 -11.80 3.06 3.98
CA LYS A 86 -10.53 2.87 4.67
C LYS A 86 -9.33 3.12 3.74
N GLU A 87 -9.34 2.55 2.53
CA GLU A 87 -8.26 2.75 1.55
C GLU A 87 -8.08 4.22 1.15
N ILE A 88 -9.18 4.97 1.06
CA ILE A 88 -9.15 6.42 0.80
C ILE A 88 -8.51 7.14 1.99
N LYS A 89 -8.96 6.85 3.22
CA LYS A 89 -8.40 7.45 4.45
C LYS A 89 -6.90 7.15 4.59
N ASP A 90 -6.48 5.89 4.41
CA ASP A 90 -5.09 5.47 4.46
C ASP A 90 -4.21 6.18 3.40
N ARG A 91 -4.76 6.40 2.20
CA ARG A 91 -4.05 7.12 1.13
C ARG A 91 -3.87 8.60 1.47
N GLU A 92 -4.93 9.24 1.95
CA GLU A 92 -4.90 10.66 2.33
C GLU A 92 -4.00 10.88 3.55
N GLU A 93 -4.04 10.01 4.55
CA GLU A 93 -3.13 10.03 5.70
C GLU A 93 -1.67 9.98 5.22
N LYS A 94 -1.33 9.05 4.31
CA LYS A 94 0.03 8.96 3.73
C LYS A 94 0.44 10.23 2.99
N ARG A 95 -0.48 10.88 2.29
CA ARG A 95 -0.24 12.17 1.60
C ARG A 95 0.05 13.27 2.61
N ILE A 96 -0.77 13.39 3.66
CA ILE A 96 -0.62 14.38 4.73
C ILE A 96 0.71 14.19 5.44
N ARG A 97 1.03 12.95 5.84
CA ARG A 97 2.33 12.58 6.43
C ARG A 97 3.49 13.03 5.55
N LYS A 98 3.45 12.72 4.25
CA LYS A 98 4.50 13.11 3.30
C LYS A 98 4.72 14.62 3.28
N PHE A 99 3.65 15.41 3.25
CA PHE A 99 3.73 16.88 3.24
C PHE A 99 4.20 17.45 4.58
N PHE A 100 3.80 16.86 5.70
CA PHE A 100 4.29 17.23 7.01
C PHE A 100 5.80 16.98 7.17
N LEU A 101 6.27 15.79 6.80
CA LEU A 101 7.69 15.43 6.85
C LEU A 101 8.55 16.28 5.91
N ALA A 102 7.98 16.72 4.79
CA ALA A 102 8.64 17.64 3.85
C ALA A 102 8.62 19.10 4.31
N GLY A 103 7.95 19.41 5.44
CA GLY A 103 7.81 20.79 5.95
C GLY A 103 6.81 21.65 5.17
N VAL A 104 6.04 21.06 4.25
CA VAL A 104 4.98 21.77 3.50
C VAL A 104 3.78 22.06 4.41
N TYR A 105 3.48 21.15 5.34
CA TYR A 105 2.47 21.35 6.37
C TYR A 105 3.08 21.67 7.73
N THR A 106 2.50 22.66 8.41
CA THR A 106 2.65 22.85 9.85
C THR A 106 1.85 21.81 10.62
N GLU A 107 2.12 21.64 11.91
CA GLU A 107 1.35 20.74 12.78
C GLU A 107 -0.16 21.05 12.74
N ASN A 108 -0.54 22.32 12.91
CA ASN A 108 -1.94 22.74 12.83
C ASN A 108 -2.58 22.44 11.47
N GLN A 109 -1.84 22.59 10.37
CA GLN A 109 -2.34 22.23 9.03
C GLN A 109 -2.52 20.72 8.89
N ALA A 110 -1.57 19.92 9.36
CA ALA A 110 -1.66 18.47 9.33
C ALA A 110 -2.85 17.96 10.17
N ILE A 111 -3.04 18.50 11.38
CA ILE A 111 -4.19 18.20 12.26
C ILE A 111 -5.51 18.54 11.57
N ASN A 112 -5.62 19.72 10.96
CA ASN A 112 -6.82 20.13 10.23
C ASN A 112 -7.14 19.21 9.04
N GLU A 113 -6.14 18.75 8.29
CA GLU A 113 -6.35 17.81 7.19
C GLU A 113 -6.70 16.41 7.71
N LEU A 114 -6.08 15.93 8.80
CA LEU A 114 -6.43 14.67 9.45
C LEU A 114 -7.87 14.67 9.98
N GLY A 115 -8.33 15.81 10.49
CA GLY A 115 -9.71 15.99 10.96
C GLY A 115 -10.75 15.79 9.86
N LYS A 116 -10.42 16.04 8.59
CA LYS A 116 -11.31 15.77 7.44
C LYS A 116 -11.47 14.28 7.13
N LEU A 117 -10.64 13.43 7.73
CA LEU A 117 -10.71 11.97 7.60
C LEU A 117 -11.57 11.33 8.72
N ASP A 118 -12.31 12.13 9.48
CA ASP A 118 -13.09 11.74 10.66
C ASP A 118 -12.27 11.01 11.74
N LEU A 119 -10.96 11.26 11.80
CA LEU A 119 -10.10 10.70 12.84
C LEU A 119 -10.38 11.40 14.16
N VAL A 120 -10.39 10.66 15.26
CA VAL A 120 -10.65 11.21 16.59
C VAL A 120 -9.41 11.98 17.07
N GLY A 121 -9.56 13.03 17.87
CA GLY A 121 -8.44 13.88 18.31
C GLY A 121 -7.26 13.10 18.93
N ALA A 122 -7.53 12.05 19.71
CA ALA A 122 -6.49 11.19 20.27
C ALA A 122 -5.68 10.42 19.20
N GLU A 123 -6.31 10.02 18.10
CA GLU A 123 -5.65 9.37 16.96
C GLU A 123 -4.77 10.39 16.22
N GLN A 124 -5.27 11.60 16.01
CA GLN A 124 -4.53 12.69 15.37
C GLN A 124 -3.27 13.03 16.17
N GLU A 125 -3.38 13.22 17.49
CA GLU A 125 -2.22 13.48 18.37
C GLU A 125 -1.20 12.35 18.32
N SER A 126 -1.65 11.09 18.27
CA SER A 126 -0.77 9.93 18.20
C SER A 126 0.00 9.89 16.89
N LEU A 127 -0.66 10.18 15.76
CA LEU A 127 -0.03 10.29 14.45
C LEU A 127 0.97 11.45 14.40
N MET A 128 0.62 12.62 14.93
CA MET A 128 1.53 13.77 14.96
C MET A 128 2.80 13.47 15.76
N LYS A 129 2.68 12.88 16.95
CA LYS A 129 3.85 12.47 17.76
C LYS A 129 4.75 11.49 17.01
N LEU A 130 4.16 10.53 16.30
CA LEU A 130 4.90 9.58 15.47
C LEU A 130 5.65 10.31 14.34
N TRP A 131 4.97 11.20 13.62
CA TRP A 131 5.58 11.90 12.48
C TRP A 131 6.63 12.92 12.91
N ASP A 132 6.49 13.56 14.06
CA ASP A 132 7.53 14.41 14.64
C ASP A 132 8.81 13.62 14.94
N SER A 133 8.66 12.43 15.52
CA SER A 133 9.79 11.52 15.74
C SER A 133 10.47 11.13 14.42
N GLU A 134 9.68 10.82 13.39
CA GLU A 134 10.22 10.51 12.06
C GLU A 134 10.89 11.71 11.39
N LYS A 135 10.35 12.92 11.59
CA LYS A 135 10.92 14.16 11.07
C LYS A 135 12.28 14.43 11.70
N LEU A 136 12.39 14.28 13.01
CA LEU A 136 13.65 14.36 13.75
C LEU A 136 14.66 13.32 13.27
N ALA A 137 14.23 12.08 13.06
CA ALA A 137 15.10 11.01 12.53
C ALA A 137 15.58 11.27 11.08
N LYS A 138 14.85 12.08 10.31
CA LYS A 138 15.20 12.44 8.92
C LYS A 138 16.03 13.71 8.80
N LEU A 139 16.18 14.51 9.85
CA LEU A 139 17.11 15.64 9.81
C LEU A 139 18.50 15.10 9.50
N LYS A 140 19.08 15.54 8.39
CA LYS A 140 20.44 15.15 8.01
C LYS A 140 21.40 15.72 9.04
N SER A 141 21.87 14.89 9.95
CA SER A 141 23.04 15.22 10.76
C SER A 141 24.29 15.20 9.87
N PRO A 142 25.23 16.12 10.07
CA PRO A 142 26.54 16.01 9.43
C PRO A 142 27.14 14.64 9.72
N THR A 143 27.67 14.00 8.69
CA THR A 143 28.43 12.75 8.82
C THR A 143 29.66 12.99 9.70
N LYS A 144 30.23 11.91 10.26
CA LYS A 144 31.48 11.99 11.05
C LYS A 144 32.57 12.79 10.32
N LYS A 145 32.74 12.59 9.00
CA LYS A 145 33.73 13.31 8.20
C LYS A 145 33.42 14.81 8.06
N GLU A 146 32.14 15.16 7.90
CA GLU A 146 31.70 16.55 7.90
C GLU A 146 31.90 17.19 9.28
N LEU A 147 31.59 16.50 10.37
CA LEU A 147 31.87 16.97 11.74
C LEU A 147 33.36 17.18 11.98
N ASP A 148 34.22 16.25 11.54
CA ASP A 148 35.68 16.42 11.61
C ASP A 148 36.10 17.69 10.87
N THR A 149 35.57 17.89 9.67
CA THR A 149 35.89 19.06 8.84
C THR A 149 35.42 20.35 9.52
N LEU A 150 34.20 20.37 10.05
CA LEU A 150 33.65 21.52 10.78
C LEU A 150 34.46 21.85 12.04
N PHE A 151 34.91 20.83 12.77
CA PHE A 151 35.71 21.00 13.98
C PHE A 151 37.13 21.47 13.66
N THR A 152 37.82 20.85 12.69
CA THR A 152 39.18 21.27 12.27
C THR A 152 39.17 22.71 11.74
N ASN A 153 38.13 23.11 11.00
CA ASN A 153 37.95 24.48 10.53
C ASN A 153 37.45 25.45 11.62
N LYS A 154 37.32 25.01 12.88
CA LYS A 154 36.85 25.81 14.03
C LYS A 154 35.47 26.44 13.82
N ILE A 155 34.62 25.82 12.99
CA ILE A 155 33.24 26.24 12.75
C ILE A 155 32.34 25.81 13.93
N ILE A 156 32.68 24.69 14.57
CA ILE A 156 32.02 24.19 15.77
C ILE A 156 33.04 24.02 16.90
N GLU A 157 32.58 24.18 18.13
CA GLU A 157 33.39 23.95 19.33
C GLU A 157 33.46 22.45 19.69
N GLU A 158 34.45 22.07 20.50
CA GLU A 158 34.68 20.68 20.93
C GLU A 158 33.44 20.07 21.60
N HIS A 159 32.76 20.84 22.46
CA HIS A 159 31.57 20.36 23.15
C HIS A 159 30.41 20.04 22.18
N ILE A 160 30.28 20.81 21.08
CA ILE A 160 29.30 20.56 20.01
C ILE A 160 29.72 19.33 19.20
N TYR A 161 31.00 19.19 18.87
CA TYR A 161 31.52 18.00 18.18
C TYR A 161 31.26 16.72 18.97
N ILE A 162 31.54 16.72 20.28
CA ILE A 162 31.28 15.56 21.16
C ILE A 162 29.78 15.22 21.18
N GLN A 163 28.91 16.23 21.30
CA GLN A 163 27.47 16.02 21.35
C GLN A 163 26.93 15.43 20.04
N GLU A 164 27.34 15.98 18.89
CA GLU A 164 26.92 15.47 17.58
C GLU A 164 27.46 14.07 17.31
N MET A 165 28.70 13.77 17.70
CA MET A 165 29.26 12.43 17.60
C MET A 165 28.52 11.41 18.48
N ARG A 166 28.05 11.81 19.67
CA ARG A 166 27.15 10.96 20.49
C ARG A 166 25.80 10.76 19.81
N ASN A 167 25.23 11.79 19.19
CA ASN A 167 23.97 11.70 18.44
C ASN A 167 24.08 10.73 17.25
N LEU A 168 25.27 10.62 16.63
CA LEU A 168 25.60 9.62 15.61
C LEU A 168 25.84 8.20 16.18
N GLY A 169 25.81 8.02 17.50
CA GLY A 169 25.95 6.73 18.17
C GLY A 169 27.37 6.35 18.59
N TYR A 170 28.34 7.27 18.52
CA TYR A 170 29.71 6.99 18.97
C TYR A 170 29.82 7.02 20.50
N THR A 171 30.53 6.04 21.06
CA THR A 171 30.86 6.02 22.49
C THR A 171 31.93 7.06 22.81
N GLN A 172 31.96 7.57 24.06
CA GLN A 172 32.95 8.56 24.50
C GLN A 172 34.39 8.14 24.16
N LYS A 173 34.73 6.86 24.38
CA LYS A 173 36.04 6.29 24.05
C LYS A 173 36.48 6.53 22.61
N TYR A 174 35.57 6.38 21.64
CA TYR A 174 35.90 6.60 20.22
C TYR A 174 35.96 8.07 19.86
N ILE A 175 35.14 8.90 20.50
CA ILE A 175 35.17 10.35 20.33
C ILE A 175 36.54 10.90 20.77
N ASP A 176 37.03 10.46 21.93
CA ASP A 176 38.34 10.86 22.45
C ASP A 176 39.48 10.48 21.49
N TRP A 177 39.39 9.31 20.84
CA TRP A 177 40.37 8.89 19.82
C TRP A 177 40.33 9.78 18.57
N TYR A 178 39.15 10.18 18.11
CA TYR A 178 39.04 11.09 16.97
C TYR A 178 39.53 12.50 17.29
N LEU A 179 39.23 13.01 18.49
CA LEU A 179 39.77 14.30 18.95
C LEU A 179 41.30 14.26 19.00
N ALA A 180 41.90 13.19 19.53
CA ALA A 180 43.34 13.02 19.53
C ALA A 180 43.92 12.94 18.12
N LEU A 181 43.27 12.22 17.20
CA LEU A 181 43.68 12.11 15.80
C LEU A 181 43.69 13.49 15.10
N ILE A 182 42.63 14.29 15.29
CA ILE A 182 42.50 15.63 14.71
C ILE A 182 43.56 16.57 15.30
N ALA A 183 43.81 16.49 16.61
CA ALA A 183 44.83 17.30 17.28
C ALA A 183 46.25 17.00 16.76
N ILE A 184 46.56 15.73 16.47
CA ILE A 184 47.84 15.33 15.86
C ILE A 184 47.97 15.90 14.45
N ALA A 185 46.94 15.71 13.61
CA ALA A 185 46.96 16.19 12.23
C ALA A 185 47.09 17.72 12.12
N GLY A 186 46.43 18.47 12.99
CA GLY A 186 46.52 19.94 13.02
C GLY A 186 47.81 20.48 13.63
N ALA A 187 48.68 19.63 14.20
CA ALA A 187 50.00 20.02 14.69
C ALA A 187 51.11 19.82 13.64
N GLU A 188 50.82 19.11 12.55
CA GLU A 188 51.76 18.85 11.43
C GLU A 188 51.63 19.87 10.28
N GLU A 189 50.58 20.71 10.27
CA GLU A 189 50.39 21.86 9.36
C GLU A 189 50.91 23.18 9.95
#